data_AF-A0A820Q7N4-F1
#
_entry.id   AF-A0A820Q7N4-F1
#
_cell.length_a   1.000
_cell.length_b   1.000
_cell.length_c   1.000
_cell.angle_alpha   90.00
_cell.angle_beta   90.00
_cell.angle_gamma   90.00
#
_symmetry.space_group_name_H-M   'P 1'
#
loop_
_entity.id
_entity.type
_entity.pdbx_description
1 polymer ?
#
loop_
_entity_poly.entity_id
_entity_poly.type
_entity_poly.pdbx_seq_one_letter_code
_entity_poly.pdbx_strand_id
1 'polypeptide(L)'
;MPPPQFHGIRHEWHRYQIWGFEKGNWLFIGEWSIASSATFNDDDLRLYAQAQLAAFQGATGGWTYWTWKFYNDDGSRNAWSMKAMINRGLIQL
;
A
#
# COMPACT_ATOMS: atom_id res chain seq x y z
N MET A 1 15.68 5.00 -38.15
CA MET A 1 16.32 3.67 -38.26
C MET A 1 15.20 2.64 -38.28
N PRO A 2 15.09 1.75 -39.28
CA PRO A 2 14.03 0.75 -39.29
C PRO A 2 14.30 -0.31 -38.20
N PRO A 3 13.26 -0.83 -37.53
CA PRO A 3 13.42 -1.83 -36.48
C PRO A 3 14.01 -3.15 -37.02
N PRO A 4 14.78 -3.89 -36.21
CA PRO A 4 15.38 -5.15 -36.64
C PRO A 4 14.32 -6.21 -36.94
N GLN A 5 14.49 -6.91 -38.06
CA GLN A 5 13.64 -8.03 -38.46
C GLN A 5 14.26 -9.34 -37.94
N PHE A 6 13.55 -10.04 -37.06
CA PHE A 6 13.95 -11.36 -36.59
C PHE A 6 13.19 -12.44 -37.34
N HIS A 7 13.90 -13.39 -37.94
CA HIS A 7 13.35 -14.53 -38.66
C HIS A 7 13.52 -15.81 -37.83
N GLY A 8 12.50 -16.67 -37.78
CA GLY A 8 12.56 -17.99 -37.13
C GLY A 8 11.99 -18.07 -35.71
N ILE A 9 11.41 -16.99 -35.17
CA ILE A 9 10.66 -17.02 -33.91
C ILE A 9 9.16 -17.09 -34.23
N ARG A 10 8.43 -18.07 -33.66
CA ARG A 10 6.97 -17.98 -33.59
C ARG A 10 6.64 -16.84 -32.62
N HIS A 11 6.48 -15.63 -33.15
CA HIS A 11 5.88 -14.52 -32.43
C HIS A 11 4.38 -14.81 -32.23
N GLU A 12 4.07 -15.57 -31.20
CA GLU A 12 2.75 -15.49 -30.57
C GLU A 12 2.70 -14.18 -29.79
N TRP A 13 2.06 -13.18 -30.42
CA TRP A 13 1.81 -11.87 -29.84
C TRP A 13 0.89 -12.01 -28.62
N HIS A 14 1.46 -12.25 -27.45
CA HIS A 14 0.81 -11.81 -26.22
C HIS A 14 0.89 -10.29 -26.20
N ARG A 15 -0.23 -9.66 -26.54
CA ARG A 15 -0.43 -8.23 -26.76
C ARG A 15 -0.33 -7.38 -25.47
N TYR A 16 0.59 -7.70 -24.56
CA TYR A 16 0.74 -7.05 -23.25
C TYR A 16 2.13 -6.49 -22.98
N GLN A 17 3.10 -6.62 -23.89
CA GLN A 17 4.48 -6.15 -23.67
C GLN A 17 4.93 -5.07 -24.66
N ILE A 18 3.99 -4.28 -25.19
CA ILE A 18 4.31 -3.06 -25.93
C ILE A 18 4.46 -1.93 -24.90
N TRP A 19 5.72 -1.53 -24.70
CA TRP A 19 6.15 -0.36 -23.93
C TRP A 19 5.25 0.86 -24.23
N GLY A 20 4.52 1.33 -23.23
CA GLY A 20 3.53 2.42 -23.34
C GLY A 20 2.24 2.27 -22.50
N PHE A 21 2.06 1.16 -21.78
CA PHE A 21 0.89 0.90 -20.91
C PHE A 21 1.24 0.93 -19.41
N GLU A 22 2.13 1.84 -18.99
CA GLU A 22 2.63 1.93 -17.60
C GLU A 22 1.61 2.46 -16.56
N LYS A 23 0.32 2.48 -16.90
CA LYS A 23 -0.75 2.65 -15.92
C LYS A 23 -1.56 1.36 -15.89
N GLY A 24 -1.12 0.41 -15.07
CA GLY A 24 -1.90 -0.75 -14.72
C GLY A 24 -3.28 -0.36 -14.17
N ASN A 25 -4.13 -1.36 -13.89
CA ASN A 25 -5.43 -1.13 -13.27
C ASN A 25 -5.29 -0.30 -11.99
N TRP A 26 -6.33 0.48 -11.66
CA TRP A 26 -6.34 1.23 -10.41
C TRP A 26 -6.13 0.30 -9.23
N LEU A 27 -5.09 0.56 -8.45
CA LEU A 27 -4.78 -0.18 -7.24
C LEU A 27 -5.55 0.44 -6.08
N PHE A 28 -6.34 -0.39 -5.40
CA PHE A 28 -6.97 -0.06 -4.12
C PHE A 28 -6.37 -0.96 -3.04
N ILE A 29 -5.87 -0.36 -1.96
CA ILE A 29 -5.30 -1.10 -0.83
C ILE A 29 -6.42 -1.32 0.18
N GLY A 30 -7.15 -2.42 0.01
CA GLY A 30 -8.35 -2.71 0.80
C GLY A 30 -8.08 -2.96 2.28
N GLU A 31 -6.89 -3.45 2.62
CA GLU A 31 -6.54 -3.73 4.01
C GLU A 31 -5.06 -3.44 4.26
N TRP A 32 -4.79 -2.70 5.34
CA TRP A 32 -3.45 -2.51 5.91
C TRP A 32 -3.57 -2.11 7.38
N SER A 33 -2.49 -2.26 8.14
CA SER A 33 -2.39 -1.75 9.52
C SER A 33 -0.94 -1.41 9.88
N ILE A 34 -0.72 -0.78 11.03
CA ILE A 34 0.63 -0.59 11.58
C ILE A 34 1.02 -1.68 12.59
N ALA A 35 0.21 -2.75 12.68
CA ALA A 35 0.51 -3.87 13.56
C ALA A 35 1.75 -4.61 13.06
N SER A 36 2.70 -4.83 13.96
CA SER A 36 3.98 -5.47 13.66
C SER A 36 4.34 -6.44 14.78
N SER A 37 5.05 -7.51 14.42
CA SER A 37 5.69 -8.41 15.39
C SER A 37 6.97 -7.83 15.99
N ALA A 38 7.50 -6.73 15.41
CA ALA A 38 8.64 -6.01 15.94
C ALA A 38 8.24 -5.07 17.09
N THR A 39 9.15 -4.88 18.03
CA THR A 39 8.97 -3.91 19.13
C THR A 39 9.32 -2.52 18.64
N PHE A 40 8.30 -1.71 18.35
CA PHE A 40 8.45 -0.28 18.06
C PHE A 40 8.07 0.57 19.28
N ASN A 41 8.76 1.70 19.46
CA ASN A 41 8.25 2.79 20.29
C ASN A 41 7.19 3.60 19.50
N ASP A 42 6.55 4.59 20.15
CA ASP A 42 5.48 5.36 19.54
C ASP A 42 5.98 6.28 18.39
N ASP A 43 7.24 6.73 18.43
CA ASP A 43 7.85 7.52 17.35
C ASP A 43 8.18 6.66 16.13
N ASP A 44 8.73 5.47 16.33
CA ASP A 44 8.99 4.50 15.26
C ASP A 44 7.68 4.06 14.59
N LEU A 45 6.62 3.83 15.36
CA LEU A 45 5.30 3.53 14.82
C LEU A 45 4.74 4.68 13.99
N ARG A 46 4.95 5.92 14.41
CA ARG A 46 4.51 7.10 13.66
C ARG A 46 5.26 7.22 12.33
N LEU A 47 6.58 7.01 12.35
CA LEU A 47 7.39 6.97 11.13
C LEU A 47 6.95 5.84 10.20
N TYR A 48 6.66 4.65 10.76
CA TYR A 48 6.17 3.52 10.00
C TYR A 48 4.80 3.79 9.36
N ALA A 49 3.87 4.40 10.11
CA ALA A 49 2.57 4.83 9.60
C ALA A 49 2.71 5.83 8.43
N GLN A 50 3.57 6.84 8.59
CA GLN A 50 3.83 7.84 7.56
C GLN A 50 4.47 7.22 6.31
N ALA A 51 5.40 6.29 6.47
CA ALA A 51 6.03 5.60 5.35
C ALA A 51 5.02 4.76 4.55
N GLN A 52 4.11 4.05 5.23
CA GLN A 52 3.03 3.32 4.58
C GLN A 52 2.09 4.28 3.81
N LEU A 53 1.62 5.35 4.45
CA LEU A 53 0.75 6.35 3.80
C LEU A 53 1.42 7.00 2.58
N ALA A 54 2.72 7.30 2.65
CA ALA A 54 3.49 7.83 1.53
C ALA A 54 3.57 6.82 0.39
N ALA A 55 3.78 5.54 0.67
CA ALA A 55 3.78 4.48 -0.34
C ALA A 55 2.39 4.34 -1.02
N PHE A 56 1.31 4.60 -0.27
CA PHE A 56 -0.06 4.52 -0.79
C PHE A 56 -0.47 5.71 -1.66
N GLN A 57 0.33 6.78 -1.72
CA GLN A 57 0.06 7.89 -2.67
C GLN A 57 0.07 7.42 -4.13
N GLY A 58 0.77 6.32 -4.44
CA GLY A 58 0.75 5.68 -5.76
C GLY A 58 -0.49 4.83 -6.04
N ALA A 59 -1.30 4.49 -5.03
CA ALA A 59 -2.51 3.69 -5.17
C ALA A 59 -3.69 4.59 -5.59
N THR A 60 -3.96 4.65 -6.89
CA THR A 60 -4.97 5.55 -7.48
C THR A 60 -6.40 5.27 -7.01
N GLY A 61 -6.69 4.05 -6.55
CA GLY A 61 -7.98 3.68 -5.97
C GLY A 61 -8.13 4.06 -4.50
N GLY A 62 -7.06 4.55 -3.85
CA GLY A 62 -7.03 4.85 -2.42
C GLY A 62 -6.74 3.63 -1.56
N TRP A 63 -7.12 3.71 -0.28
CA TRP A 63 -6.86 2.68 0.72
C TRP A 63 -7.91 2.67 1.82
N THR A 64 -8.04 1.54 2.51
CA THR A 64 -8.82 1.41 3.76
C THR A 64 -8.01 0.71 4.84
N TYR A 65 -8.03 1.26 6.05
CA TYR A 65 -7.34 0.68 7.19
C TYR A 65 -8.13 -0.51 7.74
N TRP A 66 -7.43 -1.59 8.05
CA TRP A 66 -7.99 -2.73 8.77
C TRP A 66 -7.58 -2.67 10.25
N THR A 67 -8.46 -2.24 11.16
CA THR A 67 -9.87 -1.85 11.00
C THR A 67 -10.15 -0.50 11.65
N TRP A 68 -11.33 0.10 11.41
CA TRP A 68 -11.72 1.36 12.04
C TRP A 68 -11.66 1.29 13.58
N LYS A 69 -12.30 0.25 14.14
CA LYS A 69 -12.36 -0.02 15.58
C LYS A 69 -12.15 -1.50 15.82
N PHE A 70 -11.25 -1.83 16.74
CA PHE A 70 -11.04 -3.20 17.22
C PHE A 70 -11.69 -3.39 18.60
N TYR A 71 -11.91 -4.64 19.02
CA TYR A 71 -12.44 -4.89 20.36
C TYR A 71 -11.44 -4.42 21.44
N ASN A 72 -11.96 -3.88 22.55
CA ASN A 72 -11.17 -3.38 23.69
C ASN A 72 -10.07 -2.37 23.28
N ASP A 73 -10.38 -1.44 22.38
CA ASP A 73 -9.40 -0.50 21.84
C ASP A 73 -9.21 0.77 22.68
N ASP A 74 -10.07 1.03 23.65
CA ASP A 74 -10.05 2.24 24.48
C ASP A 74 -8.75 2.33 25.30
N GLY A 75 -7.95 3.37 25.02
CA GLY A 75 -6.66 3.63 25.68
C GLY A 75 -5.50 2.70 25.28
N SER A 76 -5.76 1.70 24.44
CA SER A 76 -4.75 0.70 24.04
C SER A 76 -3.82 1.18 22.92
N ARG A 77 -2.64 0.56 22.80
CA ARG A 77 -1.80 0.64 21.58
C ARG A 77 -2.14 -0.49 20.60
N ASN A 78 -3.42 -0.84 20.49
CA ASN A 78 -3.86 -1.87 19.57
C ASN A 78 -3.80 -1.34 18.13
N ALA A 79 -2.71 -1.66 17.44
CA ALA A 79 -2.45 -1.23 16.08
C ALA A 79 -3.44 -1.78 15.04
N TRP A 80 -4.33 -2.70 15.40
CA TRP A 80 -5.46 -3.10 14.56
C TRP A 80 -6.65 -2.14 14.64
N SER A 81 -6.66 -1.16 15.56
CA SER A 81 -7.68 -0.11 15.66
C SER A 81 -7.17 1.23 15.16
N MET A 82 -7.65 1.67 13.99
CA MET A 82 -7.35 3.00 13.44
C MET A 82 -7.76 4.12 14.39
N LYS A 83 -8.96 4.00 15.00
CA LYS A 83 -9.47 4.94 16.00
C LYS A 83 -8.48 5.13 17.15
N ALA A 84 -7.95 4.03 17.70
CA ALA A 84 -6.98 4.11 18.79
C ALA A 84 -5.66 4.78 18.34
N MET A 85 -5.19 4.49 17.12
CA MET A 85 -3.97 5.08 16.58
C MET A 85 -4.11 6.58 16.28
N ILE A 86 -5.27 7.02 15.79
CA ILE A 86 -5.59 8.44 15.59
C ILE A 86 -5.66 9.16 16.93
N ASN A 87 -6.39 8.62 17.91
CA ASN A 87 -6.52 9.23 19.24
C ASN A 87 -5.18 9.38 19.97
N ARG A 88 -4.22 8.49 19.67
CA ARG A 88 -2.87 8.52 20.23
C ARG A 88 -1.89 9.37 19.40
N GLY A 89 -2.31 9.92 18.27
CA GLY A 89 -1.47 10.72 17.37
C GLY A 89 -0.40 9.92 16.63
N LEU A 90 -0.61 8.61 16.46
CA LEU A 90 0.28 7.70 15.72
C LEU A 90 -0.03 7.68 14.22
N ILE A 91 -1.30 7.79 13.85
CA ILE A 91 -1.75 8.02 12.48
C ILE A 91 -2.26 9.45 12.39
N GLN A 92 -1.75 10.20 11.42
CA GLN A 92 -2.16 11.56 11.11
C GLN A 92 -2.69 11.57 9.67
N LEU A 93 -3.89 12.11 9.48
CA LEU A 93 -4.60 12.17 8.20
C LEU A 93 -4.76 13.61 7.75
#